data_AF-A0A974P037-F1
#
_entry.id   AF-A0A974P037-F1
#
_cell.length_a   1.000
_cell.length_b   1.000
_cell.length_c   1.000
_cell.angle_alpha   90.00
_cell.angle_beta   90.00
_cell.angle_gamma   90.00
#
_symmetry.space_group_name_H-M   'P 1'
#
loop_
_entity.id
_entity.type
_entity.pdbx_description
1 polymer ?
#
loop_
_entity_poly.entity_id
_entity_poly.type
_entity_poly.pdbx_seq_one_letter_code
_entity_poly.pdbx_strand_id
1 'polypeptide(L)'
;MVLLSEQETRVLRLSESTYYIFGGEESHGYSASDFVRDKDANGSALLFAELVSYARERSVTVHEILDEIFRTYGLYLEQTVSMPFEGAEGASKIQDLVSSYAACPPKSIAGSLVTNICNFAKETVTDAEGDIIPKTVMSSPLERQS
;
A
#
# COMPACT_ATOMS: atom_id res chain seq x y z
N MET A 1 -17.76 -3.79 -32.22
CA MET A 1 -17.03 -3.89 -30.94
C MET A 1 -17.12 -5.33 -30.49
N VAL A 2 -16.02 -6.09 -30.57
CA VAL A 2 -16.00 -7.50 -30.15
C VAL A 2 -15.76 -7.49 -28.64
N LEU A 3 -16.72 -7.98 -27.86
CA LEU A 3 -16.55 -8.21 -26.44
C LEU A 3 -15.86 -9.57 -26.28
N LEU A 4 -14.61 -9.56 -25.83
CA LEU A 4 -13.88 -10.76 -25.43
C LEU A 4 -14.44 -11.27 -24.10
N SER A 5 -14.37 -12.58 -23.86
CA SER A 5 -14.66 -13.14 -22.54
C SER A 5 -13.59 -12.75 -21.51
N GLU A 6 -13.89 -12.88 -20.22
CA GLU A 6 -12.92 -12.67 -19.13
C GLU A 6 -11.69 -13.57 -19.26
N GLN A 7 -11.87 -14.83 -19.66
CA GLN A 7 -10.77 -15.76 -19.84
C GLN A 7 -9.84 -15.35 -20.99
N GLU A 8 -10.41 -14.94 -22.12
CA GLU A 8 -9.64 -14.46 -23.28
C GLU A 8 -8.92 -13.15 -22.95
N THR A 9 -9.60 -12.23 -22.28
CA THR A 9 -9.03 -10.95 -21.84
C THR A 9 -7.87 -11.17 -20.87
N ARG A 10 -8.03 -12.08 -19.90
CA ARG A 10 -6.96 -12.45 -18.95
C ARG A 10 -5.75 -13.04 -19.65
N VAL A 11 -5.94 -13.96 -20.58
CA VAL A 11 -4.83 -14.59 -21.33
C VAL A 11 -4.05 -13.53 -22.12
N LEU A 12 -4.74 -12.64 -22.83
CA LEU A 12 -4.08 -11.56 -23.57
C LEU A 12 -3.37 -10.56 -22.66
N ARG A 13 -3.96 -10.23 -21.50
CA ARG A 13 -3.28 -9.35 -20.53
C ARG A 13 -2.06 -9.99 -19.90
N LEU A 14 -2.03 -11.31 -19.77
CA LEU A 14 -0.84 -12.04 -19.31
C LEU A 14 0.23 -12.16 -20.39
N SER A 15 -0.14 -12.19 -21.68
CA SER A 15 0.84 -12.29 -22.78
C SER A 15 1.38 -10.94 -23.22
N GLU A 16 0.54 -9.91 -23.25
CA GLU A 16 0.87 -8.58 -23.79
C GLU A 16 1.08 -7.51 -22.71
N SER A 17 0.86 -7.83 -21.43
CA SER A 17 0.93 -6.85 -20.33
C SER A 17 1.24 -7.49 -18.97
N THR A 18 1.28 -6.67 -17.92
CA THR A 18 1.38 -7.12 -16.53
C THR A 18 -0.03 -7.30 -15.97
N TYR A 19 -0.38 -8.54 -15.63
CA TYR A 19 -1.66 -8.86 -15.01
C TYR A 19 -1.70 -8.38 -13.55
N TYR A 20 -2.58 -7.42 -13.28
CA TYR A 20 -2.77 -6.87 -11.95
C TYR A 20 -3.73 -7.74 -11.14
N ILE A 21 -3.27 -8.24 -9.98
CA ILE A 21 -4.07 -9.13 -9.14
C ILE A 21 -4.90 -8.33 -8.14
N PHE A 22 -4.23 -7.46 -7.38
CA PHE A 22 -4.81 -6.69 -6.30
C PHE A 22 -3.84 -5.59 -5.88
N GLY A 23 -4.36 -4.47 -5.43
CA GLY A 23 -3.61 -3.45 -4.72
C GLY A 23 -4.46 -2.77 -3.67
N GLY A 24 -3.77 -2.33 -2.63
CA GLY A 24 -4.38 -1.70 -1.47
C GLY A 24 -3.43 -0.66 -0.89
N GLU A 25 -4.02 0.32 -0.23
CA GLU A 25 -3.32 1.29 0.60
C GLU A 25 -3.94 1.33 1.99
N GLU A 26 -3.14 1.69 3.00
CA GLU A 26 -3.59 1.92 4.38
C GLU A 26 -4.71 2.97 4.45
N SER A 27 -4.80 3.87 3.46
CA SER A 27 -5.87 4.87 3.32
C SER A 27 -7.25 4.31 2.95
N HIS A 28 -7.45 2.98 3.00
CA HIS A 28 -8.67 2.26 2.58
C HIS A 28 -8.96 2.33 1.07
N GLY A 29 -7.94 2.61 0.27
CA GLY A 29 -8.04 2.54 -1.19
C GLY A 29 -7.71 1.15 -1.69
N TYR A 30 -8.66 0.48 -2.33
CA TYR A 30 -8.48 -0.87 -2.86
C TYR A 30 -8.82 -0.92 -4.36
N SER A 31 -8.05 -1.69 -5.11
CA SER A 31 -8.39 -2.08 -6.47
C SER A 31 -8.11 -3.57 -6.61
N ALA A 32 -9.18 -4.31 -6.84
CA ALA A 32 -9.18 -5.76 -6.70
C ALA A 32 -9.58 -6.46 -8.00
N SER A 33 -9.43 -5.73 -9.12
CA SER A 33 -9.58 -6.28 -10.46
C SER A 33 -8.60 -5.59 -11.40
N ASP A 34 -8.20 -6.30 -12.44
CA ASP A 34 -7.38 -5.75 -13.53
C ASP A 34 -8.19 -4.91 -14.53
N PHE A 35 -9.49 -4.69 -14.27
CA PHE A 35 -10.36 -3.95 -15.18
C PHE A 35 -10.13 -2.44 -15.10
N VAL A 36 -9.86 -1.93 -13.90
CA VAL A 36 -9.64 -0.51 -13.63
C VAL A 36 -8.27 -0.33 -12.98
N ARG A 37 -7.43 0.54 -13.55
CA ARG A 37 -6.12 0.91 -13.01
C ARG A 37 -6.22 2.12 -12.06
N ASP A 38 -7.30 2.15 -11.28
CA ASP A 38 -7.63 3.15 -10.26
C ASP A 38 -8.39 2.45 -9.12
N LYS A 39 -8.51 3.12 -7.97
CA LYS A 39 -9.24 2.63 -6.80
C LYS A 39 -10.72 2.41 -7.16
N ASP A 40 -11.24 1.24 -6.81
CA ASP A 40 -12.62 0.86 -7.06
C ASP A 40 -13.31 0.37 -5.78
N ALA A 41 -14.01 1.29 -5.14
CA ALA A 41 -14.78 0.99 -3.92
C ALA A 41 -15.95 0.04 -4.20
N ASN A 42 -16.58 0.11 -5.38
CA ASN A 42 -17.72 -0.74 -5.71
C ASN A 42 -17.27 -2.19 -5.94
N GLY A 43 -16.20 -2.39 -6.71
CA GLY A 43 -15.58 -3.70 -6.90
C GLY A 43 -15.10 -4.31 -5.57
N SER A 44 -14.48 -3.49 -4.71
CA SER A 44 -14.04 -3.93 -3.38
C SER A 44 -15.21 -4.34 -2.47
N ALA A 45 -16.33 -3.62 -2.52
CA ALA A 45 -17.54 -3.97 -1.77
C ALA A 45 -18.15 -5.30 -2.24
N LEU A 46 -18.14 -5.56 -3.56
CA LEU A 46 -18.61 -6.84 -4.12
C LEU A 46 -17.74 -8.01 -3.67
N LEU A 47 -16.41 -7.87 -3.69
CA LEU A 47 -15.51 -8.90 -3.19
C LEU A 47 -15.68 -9.16 -1.69
N PHE A 48 -15.93 -8.11 -0.90
CA PHE A 48 -16.25 -8.30 0.51
C PHE A 48 -17.57 -9.04 0.70
N ALA A 49 -18.59 -8.77 -0.13
CA ALA A 49 -19.84 -9.52 -0.11
C ALA A 49 -19.62 -11.01 -0.49
N GLU A 50 -18.72 -11.29 -1.42
CA GLU A 50 -18.30 -12.65 -1.77
C GLU A 50 -17.58 -13.33 -0.60
N LEU A 51 -16.67 -12.64 0.09
CA LEU A 51 -16.02 -13.13 1.31
C LEU A 51 -17.04 -13.49 2.40
N VAL A 52 -18.07 -12.66 2.59
CA VAL A 52 -19.16 -12.95 3.53
C VAL A 52 -19.93 -14.19 3.10
N SER A 53 -20.21 -14.35 1.81
CA SER A 53 -20.87 -15.56 1.27
C SER A 53 -20.02 -16.81 1.51
N TYR A 54 -18.72 -16.74 1.24
CA TYR A 54 -17.75 -17.82 1.46
C TYR A 54 -17.64 -18.21 2.94
N ALA A 55 -17.62 -17.22 3.84
CA ALA A 55 -17.63 -17.45 5.29
C ALA A 55 -18.90 -18.22 5.71
N ARG A 56 -20.06 -17.80 5.19
CA ARG A 56 -21.35 -18.46 5.46
C ARG A 56 -21.38 -19.90 4.97
N GLU A 57 -20.86 -20.19 3.77
CA GLU A 57 -20.76 -21.56 3.25
C GLU A 57 -19.92 -22.46 4.15
N ARG A 58 -18.83 -21.90 4.71
CA ARG A 58 -17.97 -22.57 5.68
C ARG A 58 -18.51 -22.60 7.11
N SER A 59 -19.68 -22.00 7.37
CA SER A 59 -20.25 -21.84 8.71
C SER A 59 -19.31 -21.15 9.72
N VAL A 60 -18.50 -20.19 9.22
CA VAL A 60 -17.60 -19.35 10.02
C VAL A 60 -17.93 -17.88 9.81
N THR A 61 -17.41 -17.03 10.68
CA THR A 61 -17.44 -15.57 10.56
C THR A 61 -16.26 -15.05 9.74
N VAL A 62 -16.39 -13.84 9.22
CA VAL A 62 -15.27 -13.15 8.55
C VAL A 62 -14.09 -12.95 9.51
N HIS A 63 -14.36 -12.74 10.79
CA HIS A 63 -13.31 -12.61 11.81
C HIS A 63 -12.53 -13.92 11.99
N GLU A 64 -13.20 -15.07 12.00
CA GLU A 64 -12.52 -16.36 12.11
C GLU A 64 -11.62 -16.64 10.89
N ILE A 65 -12.04 -16.25 9.69
CA ILE A 65 -11.18 -16.29 8.50
C ILE A 65 -9.97 -15.38 8.66
N LEU A 66 -10.15 -14.17 9.20
CA LEU A 66 -9.03 -13.26 9.49
C LEU A 66 -8.07 -13.87 10.51
N ASP A 67 -8.59 -14.50 11.57
CA ASP A 67 -7.76 -15.19 12.55
C ASP A 67 -7.00 -16.38 11.96
N GLU A 68 -7.60 -17.12 11.02
CA GLU A 68 -6.91 -18.18 10.27
C GLU A 68 -5.74 -17.63 9.44
N ILE A 69 -5.94 -16.48 8.77
CA ILE A 69 -4.88 -15.79 8.02
C ILE A 69 -3.75 -15.40 8.98
N PHE A 70 -4.06 -14.80 10.13
CA PHE A 70 -3.05 -14.43 11.12
C PHE A 70 -2.30 -15.63 11.71
N ARG A 71 -2.98 -16.75 11.94
CA ARG A 71 -2.32 -17.99 12.40
C ARG A 71 -1.41 -18.59 11.33
N THR A 72 -1.74 -18.42 10.05
CA THR A 72 -1.00 -19.01 8.94
C THR A 72 0.22 -18.16 8.56
N TYR A 73 0.07 -16.84 8.49
CA TYR A 73 1.08 -15.93 7.94
C TYR A 73 1.71 -14.99 8.98
N GLY A 74 1.20 -14.99 10.21
CA GLY A 74 1.62 -14.08 11.27
C GLY A 74 0.66 -12.89 11.45
N LEU A 75 0.72 -12.29 12.64
CA LEU A 75 -0.05 -11.10 12.97
C LEU A 75 0.76 -9.86 12.59
N TYR A 76 0.10 -8.96 11.85
CA TYR A 76 0.61 -7.62 11.57
C TYR A 76 -0.28 -6.60 12.27
N LEU A 77 0.30 -5.80 13.18
CA LEU A 77 -0.40 -4.73 13.87
C LEU A 77 0.12 -3.39 13.34
N GLU A 78 -0.79 -2.58 12.81
CA GLU A 78 -0.49 -1.24 12.32
C GLU A 78 -1.28 -0.18 13.08
N GLN A 79 -0.68 1.00 13.22
CA GLN A 79 -1.33 2.17 13.78
C GLN A 79 -0.77 3.42 13.12
N THR A 80 -1.66 4.25 12.58
CA THR A 80 -1.30 5.54 11.98
C THR A 80 -1.41 6.64 13.02
N VAL A 81 -0.29 7.34 13.26
CA VAL A 81 -0.21 8.48 14.18
C VAL A 81 0.11 9.72 13.37
N SER A 82 -0.79 10.71 13.38
CA SER A 82 -0.61 11.99 12.70
C SER A 82 -0.25 13.09 13.71
N MET A 83 0.85 13.79 13.47
CA MET A 83 1.30 14.96 14.23
C MET A 83 1.36 16.17 13.32
N PRO A 84 0.39 17.11 13.41
CA PRO A 84 0.39 18.29 12.56
C PRO A 84 1.45 19.30 13.05
N PHE A 85 2.25 19.81 12.11
CA PHE A 85 3.18 20.91 12.31
C PHE A 85 2.78 22.07 11.40
N GLU A 86 2.33 23.18 11.98
CA GLU A 86 1.75 24.29 11.22
C GLU A 86 2.75 25.41 10.92
N GLY A 87 2.48 26.12 9.82
CA GLY A 87 3.22 27.33 9.42
C GLY A 87 4.67 27.07 9.00
N ALA A 88 5.39 28.17 8.77
CA ALA A 88 6.79 28.14 8.33
C ALA A 88 7.71 27.46 9.36
N GLU A 89 7.44 27.66 10.66
CA GLU A 89 8.18 26.99 11.74
C GLU A 89 7.95 25.47 11.71
N GLY A 90 6.71 25.03 11.46
CA GLY A 90 6.39 23.61 11.28
C GLY A 90 7.12 22.99 10.09
N ALA A 91 7.16 23.70 8.96
CA ALA A 91 7.92 23.26 7.78
C ALA A 91 9.42 23.12 8.07
N SER A 92 10.02 24.09 8.78
CA SER A 92 11.44 24.01 9.20
C SER A 92 11.67 22.81 10.11
N LYS A 93 10.80 22.59 11.10
CA LYS A 93 10.88 21.45 12.01
C LYS A 93 10.84 20.11 11.27
N ILE A 94 9.99 19.98 10.26
CA ILE A 94 9.93 18.76 9.43
C ILE A 94 11.25 18.56 8.67
N GLN A 95 11.81 19.61 8.08
CA GLN A 95 13.09 19.52 7.37
C GLN A 95 14.25 19.12 8.30
N ASP A 96 14.29 19.68 9.50
CA ASP A 96 15.28 19.35 10.51
C ASP A 96 15.15 17.88 10.96
N LEU A 97 13.93 17.40 11.19
CA LEU A 97 13.67 16.00 11.54
C LEU A 97 14.14 15.04 10.46
N VAL A 98 13.74 15.26 9.19
CA VAL A 98 14.18 14.42 8.06
C VAL A 98 15.69 14.41 7.92
N SER A 99 16.33 15.58 8.03
CA SER A 99 17.79 15.71 7.97
C SER A 99 18.47 14.95 9.10
N SER A 100 17.90 15.00 10.31
CA SER A 100 18.40 14.29 11.47
C SER A 100 18.34 12.77 11.29
N TYR A 101 17.24 12.23 10.77
CA TYR A 101 17.10 10.80 10.50
C TYR A 101 18.05 10.32 9.39
N ALA A 102 18.30 11.16 8.39
CA ALA A 102 19.24 10.84 7.32
C ALA A 102 20.71 10.90 7.77
N ALA A 103 21.05 11.77 8.74
CA ALA A 103 22.42 11.92 9.24
C ALA A 103 22.74 10.96 10.39
N CYS A 104 21.79 10.74 11.29
CA CYS A 104 21.91 9.89 12.47
C CYS A 104 20.68 8.99 12.60
N PRO A 105 20.58 7.94 11.77
CA PRO A 105 19.47 7.01 11.84
C PRO A 105 19.38 6.31 13.21
N PRO A 106 18.17 6.02 13.70
CA PRO A 106 17.99 5.27 14.94
C PRO A 106 18.55 3.85 14.79
N LYS A 107 19.31 3.40 15.81
CA LYS A 107 19.81 2.01 15.88
C LYS A 107 18.82 1.06 16.54
N SER A 108 17.86 1.60 17.29
CA SER A 108 16.81 0.85 17.95
C SER A 108 15.54 1.69 18.09
N ILE A 109 14.38 1.05 18.00
CA ILE A 109 13.06 1.66 18.20
C ILE A 109 12.31 0.80 19.21
N ALA A 110 11.80 1.41 20.28
CA ALA A 110 11.04 0.74 21.35
C ALA A 110 11.74 -0.53 21.91
N GLY A 111 13.08 -0.53 21.97
CA GLY A 111 13.88 -1.67 22.45
C GLY A 111 14.25 -2.71 21.38
N SER A 112 13.69 -2.62 20.17
CA SER A 112 14.02 -3.48 19.03
C SER A 112 15.13 -2.87 18.19
N LEU A 113 16.10 -3.68 17.76
CA LEU A 113 17.18 -3.22 16.87
C LEU A 113 16.65 -2.94 15.47
N VAL A 114 17.13 -1.85 14.85
CA VAL A 114 16.82 -1.53 13.46
C VAL A 114 17.70 -2.39 12.55
N THR A 115 17.07 -3.22 11.72
CA THR A 115 17.77 -4.15 10.81
C THR A 115 18.00 -3.57 9.42
N ASN A 116 17.14 -2.66 8.98
CA ASN A 116 17.22 -2.01 7.69
C ASN A 116 16.60 -0.60 7.74
N ILE A 117 17.11 0.29 6.91
CA ILE A 117 16.64 1.67 6.71
C ILE A 117 16.66 1.91 5.21
N CYS A 118 15.52 2.34 4.67
CA CYS A 118 15.37 2.72 3.28
C CYS A 118 15.06 4.21 3.19
N ASN A 119 15.83 4.94 2.38
CA ASN A 119 15.62 6.36 2.10
C ASN A 119 15.30 6.60 0.62
N PHE A 120 14.01 6.68 0.30
CA PHE A 120 13.49 6.92 -1.05
C PHE A 120 13.91 8.26 -1.69
N ALA A 121 14.49 9.21 -0.92
CA ALA A 121 15.02 10.45 -1.48
C ALA A 121 16.46 10.29 -2.00
N LYS A 122 17.21 9.30 -1.50
CA LYS A 122 18.64 9.11 -1.80
C LYS A 122 18.91 7.85 -2.59
N GLU A 123 18.31 6.74 -2.15
CA GLU A 123 18.49 5.42 -2.70
C GLU A 123 17.83 5.28 -4.07
N THR A 124 18.43 4.46 -4.93
CA THR A 124 17.83 4.04 -6.18
C THR A 124 17.08 2.75 -5.90
N VAL A 125 15.76 2.84 -5.87
CA VAL A 125 14.87 1.69 -5.69
C VAL A 125 14.30 1.36 -7.05
N THR A 126 14.29 0.07 -7.41
CA THR A 126 13.63 -0.42 -8.62
C THR A 126 12.34 -1.15 -8.23
N ASP A 127 11.31 -1.03 -9.04
CA ASP A 127 10.09 -1.81 -8.86
C ASP A 127 10.23 -3.25 -9.41
N ALA A 128 9.12 -3.98 -9.43
CA ALA A 128 9.08 -5.38 -9.88
C ALA A 128 9.31 -5.53 -11.40
N GLU A 129 9.13 -4.45 -12.18
CA GLU A 129 9.35 -4.42 -13.63
C GLU A 129 10.78 -4.01 -13.97
N GLY A 130 11.57 -3.61 -12.96
CA GLY A 130 12.95 -3.16 -13.10
C GLY A 130 13.06 -1.66 -13.36
N ASP A 131 11.94 -0.94 -13.32
CA ASP A 131 11.92 0.50 -13.53
C ASP A 131 12.35 1.23 -12.26
N ILE A 132 13.07 2.34 -12.44
CA ILE A 132 13.58 3.14 -11.33
C ILE A 132 12.42 3.94 -10.73
N ILE A 133 12.14 3.71 -9.45
CA ILE A 133 11.17 4.50 -8.69
C ILE A 133 11.70 5.93 -8.57
N PRO A 134 10.90 6.96 -8.93
CA PRO A 134 11.31 8.35 -8.82
C PRO A 134 11.72 8.70 -7.39
N LYS A 135 12.82 9.44 -7.26
CA LYS A 135 13.27 9.92 -5.95
C LYS A 135 12.21 10.85 -5.37
N THR A 136 11.72 10.51 -4.19
CA THR A 136 10.69 11.30 -3.51
C THR A 136 11.37 12.29 -2.59
N VAL A 137 11.26 13.59 -2.91
CA VAL A 137 11.60 14.66 -1.96
C VAL A 137 10.36 14.93 -1.13
N MET A 138 10.51 15.10 0.19
CA MET A 138 9.41 15.60 1.02
C MET A 138 9.06 17.02 0.57
N SER A 139 8.10 17.14 -0.35
CA SER A 139 7.52 18.42 -0.75
C SER A 139 6.76 19.01 0.42
N SER A 140 6.84 20.33 0.57
CA SER A 140 6.11 21.01 1.63
C SER A 140 4.60 20.79 1.44
N PRO A 141 3.78 20.78 2.50
CA PRO A 141 2.32 20.62 2.38
C PRO A 141 1.65 21.60 1.40
N LEU A 142 2.31 22.73 1.07
CA LEU A 142 1.83 23.74 0.14
C LEU A 142 1.87 23.31 -1.34
N GLU A 143 2.66 22.30 -1.72
CA GLU A 143 2.82 21.87 -3.12
C GLU A 143 1.82 20.78 -3.54
N ARG A 144 1.03 20.23 -2.60
CA ARG A 144 0.04 19.17 -2.90
C ARG A 144 -1.37 19.68 -3.23
N GLN A 145 -1.54 21.00 -3.40
CA GLN A 145 -2.84 21.65 -3.68
C GLN A 145 -2.95 22.28 -5.07
N SER A 146 -2.06 21.96 -6.03
CA SER A 146 -2.17 22.42 -7.42
C SER A 146 -2.53 21.29 -8.38
#